data_AF-A0A8H5NA72-F1
#
_entry.id   AF-A0A8H5NA72-F1
#
_cell.length_a   1.000
_cell.length_b   1.000
_cell.length_c   1.000
_cell.angle_alpha   90.00
_cell.angle_beta   90.00
_cell.angle_gamma   90.00
#
_symmetry.space_group_name_H-M   'P 1'
#
loop_
_entity.id
_entity.type
_entity.pdbx_description
1 polymer ?
#
loop_
_entity_poly.entity_id
_entity_poly.type
_entity_poly.pdbx_seq_one_letter_code
_entity_poly.pdbx_strand_id
1 'polypeptide(L)'
;MAASADSDPPLFEPGARSKISRYAMTYAKRHPGDVLSYLRRVWPEQGERLVENPTCLRFLGGFKVLLENGETLKIHKTWIPLPELRRFRGRYLLPGEKASFPCLDPPLPENGVLGDWEFLLQLGCQTAPDIYFWVSTLSDIKFNSQDKITSPQRVKDLYLLLYEIYLQAMDGNEGEKKIASYIRYGFTRGSLLLQSQGWGNPDLSFRYGPEGMYSKKSSMPLPAGWNATPSESNLIARFYKEVLLLEDVTKYSIILEELKLYRTK
;
A
#
# COMPACT_ATOMS: atom_id res chain seq x y z
N MET A 1 -21.32 -40.70 1.24
CA MET A 1 -22.13 -40.20 2.36
C MET A 1 -22.34 -38.71 2.12
N ALA A 2 -23.60 -38.31 1.99
CA ALA A 2 -24.01 -36.96 1.62
C ALA A 2 -23.72 -35.97 2.76
N ALA A 3 -22.98 -34.89 2.46
CA ALA A 3 -23.02 -33.68 3.26
C ALA A 3 -24.18 -32.83 2.73
N SER A 4 -25.13 -32.57 3.62
CA SER A 4 -26.33 -31.78 3.40
C SER A 4 -26.02 -30.37 2.88
N ALA A 5 -26.91 -29.87 2.04
CA ALA A 5 -26.98 -28.48 1.61
C ALA A 5 -27.19 -27.54 2.81
N ASP A 6 -26.09 -27.06 3.40
CA ASP A 6 -26.13 -25.78 4.11
C ASP A 6 -26.00 -24.70 3.05
N SER A 7 -27.13 -24.12 2.66
CA SER A 7 -27.17 -22.90 1.85
C SER A 7 -26.25 -21.87 2.50
N ASP A 8 -25.29 -21.33 1.73
CA ASP A 8 -24.44 -20.26 2.22
C ASP A 8 -25.32 -19.17 2.87
N PRO A 9 -24.97 -18.70 4.06
CA PRO A 9 -25.79 -17.78 4.83
C PRO A 9 -26.05 -16.50 4.01
N PRO A 10 -27.27 -15.95 4.05
CA PRO A 10 -27.69 -14.92 3.11
C PRO A 10 -26.88 -13.64 3.30
N LEU A 11 -26.48 -13.02 2.19
CA LEU A 11 -25.72 -11.77 2.20
C LEU A 11 -26.59 -10.60 2.67
N PHE A 12 -27.89 -10.67 2.40
CA PHE A 12 -28.89 -9.69 2.83
C PHE A 12 -29.70 -10.18 4.02
N GLU A 13 -30.18 -9.24 4.86
CA GLU A 13 -31.20 -9.54 5.86
C GLU A 13 -32.46 -10.10 5.16
N PRO A 14 -33.11 -11.16 5.73
CA PRO A 14 -34.34 -11.70 5.19
C PRO A 14 -35.40 -10.61 4.98
N GLY A 15 -35.95 -10.54 3.76
CA GLY A 15 -36.97 -9.55 3.39
C GLY A 15 -36.45 -8.11 3.14
N ALA A 16 -35.18 -7.80 3.39
CA ALA A 16 -34.66 -6.43 3.29
C ALA A 16 -33.83 -6.20 2.01
N ARG A 17 -34.38 -5.46 1.03
CA ARG A 17 -33.72 -5.23 -0.28
C ARG A 17 -32.34 -4.58 -0.22
N SER A 18 -32.04 -3.81 0.83
CA SER A 18 -30.90 -2.88 0.88
C SER A 18 -30.03 -2.98 2.14
N LYS A 19 -30.11 -4.10 2.88
CA LYS A 19 -29.40 -4.26 4.14
C LYS A 19 -28.58 -5.54 4.16
N ILE A 20 -27.26 -5.40 4.24
CA ILE A 20 -26.33 -6.52 4.44
C ILE A 20 -26.62 -7.18 5.79
N SER A 21 -26.65 -8.51 5.81
CA SER A 21 -26.98 -9.28 6.99
C SER A 21 -25.93 -9.13 8.09
N ARG A 22 -26.39 -9.14 9.34
CA ARG A 22 -25.48 -9.20 10.50
C ARG A 22 -24.59 -10.43 10.47
N TYR A 23 -25.07 -11.52 9.88
CA TYR A 23 -24.28 -12.73 9.67
C TYR A 23 -23.08 -12.43 8.77
N ALA A 24 -23.31 -11.93 7.55
CA ALA A 24 -22.24 -11.67 6.59
C ALA A 24 -21.19 -10.71 7.16
N MET A 25 -21.64 -9.70 7.91
CA MET A 25 -20.75 -8.79 8.64
C MET A 25 -19.90 -9.50 9.70
N THR A 26 -20.49 -10.43 10.45
CA THR A 26 -19.80 -11.16 11.53
C THR A 26 -18.84 -12.18 10.95
N TYR A 27 -19.26 -12.89 9.90
CA TYR A 27 -18.43 -13.83 9.15
C TYR A 27 -17.19 -13.12 8.60
N ALA A 28 -17.37 -11.99 7.90
CA ALA A 28 -16.25 -11.27 7.30
C ALA A 28 -15.25 -10.71 8.32
N LYS A 29 -15.70 -10.41 9.53
CA LYS A 29 -14.81 -10.00 10.62
C LYS A 29 -14.03 -11.16 11.23
N ARG A 30 -14.63 -12.35 11.33
CA ARG A 30 -14.01 -13.53 11.96
C ARG A 30 -13.14 -14.35 11.00
N HIS A 31 -13.45 -14.31 9.70
CA HIS A 31 -12.86 -15.17 8.69
C HIS A 31 -12.35 -14.38 7.47
N PRO A 32 -11.41 -13.42 7.64
CA PRO A 32 -10.94 -12.58 6.52
C PRO A 32 -10.30 -13.38 5.37
N GLY A 33 -9.81 -14.59 5.61
CA GLY A 33 -9.31 -15.50 4.58
C GLY A 33 -10.40 -16.08 3.68
N ASP A 34 -11.63 -16.25 4.21
CA ASP A 34 -12.71 -16.94 3.52
C ASP A 34 -13.74 -15.98 2.90
N VAL A 35 -13.59 -14.67 3.13
CA VAL A 35 -14.54 -13.64 2.67
C VAL A 35 -14.70 -13.65 1.16
N LEU A 36 -13.60 -13.70 0.42
CA LEU A 36 -13.64 -13.66 -1.04
C LEU A 36 -14.28 -14.91 -1.62
N SER A 37 -13.98 -16.08 -1.06
CA SER A 37 -14.60 -17.34 -1.44
C SER A 37 -16.10 -17.35 -1.13
N TYR A 38 -16.50 -16.83 0.03
CA TYR A 38 -17.92 -16.66 0.37
C TYR A 38 -18.63 -15.73 -0.62
N LEU A 39 -18.07 -14.55 -0.89
CA LEU A 39 -18.64 -13.59 -1.84
C LEU A 39 -18.75 -14.19 -3.24
N ARG A 40 -17.74 -14.92 -3.70
CA ARG A 40 -17.75 -15.62 -5.00
C ARG A 40 -18.91 -16.61 -5.13
N ARG A 41 -19.21 -17.37 -4.07
CA ARG A 41 -20.32 -18.35 -4.09
C ARG A 41 -21.70 -17.70 -4.13
N VAL A 42 -21.89 -16.61 -3.39
CA VAL A 42 -23.21 -15.93 -3.31
C VAL A 42 -23.43 -14.91 -4.44
N TRP A 43 -22.38 -14.52 -5.17
CA TRP A 43 -22.47 -13.47 -6.19
C TRP A 43 -23.41 -13.79 -7.36
N PRO A 44 -23.43 -15.01 -7.95
CA PRO A 44 -24.33 -15.30 -9.07
C PRO A 44 -25.81 -15.07 -8.77
N GLU A 45 -26.22 -15.33 -7.52
CA GLU A 45 -27.62 -15.19 -7.09
C GLU A 45 -27.95 -13.78 -6.57
N GLN A 46 -26.99 -13.11 -5.94
CA GLN A 46 -27.24 -11.87 -5.18
C GLN A 46 -26.53 -10.64 -5.77
N GLY A 47 -25.68 -10.84 -6.78
CA GLY A 47 -24.83 -9.83 -7.39
C GLY A 47 -25.60 -8.72 -8.10
N GLU A 48 -26.61 -9.05 -8.90
CA GLU A 48 -27.43 -8.06 -9.60
C GLU A 48 -28.08 -7.07 -8.62
N ARG A 49 -28.68 -7.61 -7.55
CA ARG A 49 -29.25 -6.81 -6.46
C ARG A 49 -28.23 -5.95 -5.72
N LEU A 50 -26.96 -6.38 -5.63
CA LEU A 50 -25.89 -5.54 -5.07
C LEU A 50 -25.56 -4.40 -6.02
N VAL A 51 -25.45 -4.67 -7.32
CA VAL A 51 -25.14 -3.68 -8.35
C VAL A 51 -26.20 -2.57 -8.38
N GLU A 52 -27.47 -2.93 -8.21
CA GLU A 52 -28.57 -1.96 -8.05
C GLU A 52 -28.50 -1.13 -6.75
N ASN A 53 -27.64 -1.53 -5.79
CA ASN A 53 -27.49 -0.87 -4.50
C ASN A 53 -26.04 -0.41 -4.23
N PRO A 54 -25.66 0.79 -4.71
CA PRO A 54 -24.30 1.33 -4.53
C PRO A 54 -23.86 1.45 -3.06
N THR A 55 -24.81 1.64 -2.14
CA THR A 55 -24.50 1.72 -0.71
C THR A 55 -24.04 0.36 -0.17
N CYS A 56 -24.69 -0.73 -0.59
CA CYS A 56 -24.29 -2.08 -0.25
C CYS A 56 -22.94 -2.45 -0.87
N LEU A 57 -22.71 -2.12 -2.14
CA LEU A 57 -21.40 -2.34 -2.79
C LEU A 57 -20.27 -1.64 -2.05
N ARG A 58 -20.44 -0.34 -1.76
CA ARG A 58 -19.43 0.43 -1.00
C ARG A 58 -19.17 -0.17 0.37
N PHE A 59 -20.21 -0.68 1.03
CA PHE A 59 -20.08 -1.34 2.33
C PHE A 59 -19.31 -2.66 2.22
N LEU A 60 -19.64 -3.52 1.25
CA LEU A 60 -18.94 -4.78 1.01
C LEU A 60 -17.48 -4.57 0.57
N GLY A 61 -17.21 -3.58 -0.28
CA GLY A 61 -15.85 -3.17 -0.63
C GLY A 61 -15.03 -2.74 0.61
N GLY A 62 -15.69 -2.39 1.71
CA GLY A 62 -15.07 -2.07 2.99
C GLY A 62 -14.70 -3.30 3.85
N PHE A 63 -15.07 -4.52 3.46
CA PHE A 63 -14.69 -5.74 4.16
C PHE A 63 -13.18 -5.98 4.05
N LYS A 64 -12.59 -6.47 5.14
CA LYS A 64 -11.18 -6.83 5.16
C LYS A 64 -11.01 -8.24 4.61
N VAL A 65 -10.00 -8.43 3.77
CA VAL A 65 -9.62 -9.71 3.19
C VAL A 65 -8.17 -10.02 3.49
N LEU A 66 -7.83 -11.30 3.58
CA LEU A 66 -6.45 -11.76 3.74
C LEU A 66 -5.66 -11.53 2.45
N LEU A 67 -4.45 -11.01 2.61
CA LEU A 67 -3.49 -10.84 1.52
C LEU A 67 -2.43 -11.95 1.55
N GLU A 68 -1.75 -12.15 0.42
CA GLU A 68 -0.69 -13.16 0.25
C GLU A 68 0.49 -12.92 1.23
N ASN A 69 0.74 -11.67 1.61
CA ASN A 69 1.74 -11.31 2.63
C ASN A 69 1.29 -11.62 4.09
N GLY A 70 0.03 -12.04 4.30
CA GLY A 70 -0.55 -12.36 5.61
C GLY A 70 -1.22 -11.18 6.31
N GLU A 71 -1.12 -9.97 5.77
CA GLU A 71 -1.86 -8.82 6.29
C GLU A 71 -3.34 -8.86 5.87
N THR A 72 -4.14 -7.95 6.45
CA THR A 72 -5.53 -7.77 6.03
C THR A 72 -5.78 -6.34 5.55
N LEU A 73 -6.46 -6.22 4.41
CA LEU A 73 -6.79 -4.94 3.81
C LEU A 73 -8.22 -4.92 3.28
N LYS A 74 -8.81 -3.73 3.16
CA LYS A 74 -10.17 -3.59 2.62
C LYS A 74 -10.17 -3.90 1.13
N ILE A 75 -11.19 -4.61 0.63
CA ILE A 75 -11.30 -4.98 -0.79
C ILE A 75 -11.09 -3.78 -1.72
N HIS A 76 -11.77 -2.66 -1.46
CA HIS A 76 -11.65 -1.45 -2.28
C HIS A 76 -10.27 -0.76 -2.20
N LYS A 77 -9.32 -1.26 -1.40
CA LYS A 77 -7.93 -0.77 -1.30
C LYS A 77 -6.93 -1.81 -1.81
N THR A 78 -7.40 -2.82 -2.53
CA THR A 78 -6.57 -3.91 -3.05
C THR A 78 -6.58 -3.90 -4.57
N TRP A 79 -5.57 -4.55 -5.14
CA TRP A 79 -5.46 -4.77 -6.57
C TRP A 79 -5.74 -6.23 -6.88
N ILE A 80 -6.47 -6.49 -7.96
CA ILE A 80 -6.65 -7.84 -8.47
C ILE A 80 -5.27 -8.38 -8.89
N PRO A 81 -4.88 -9.62 -8.53
CA PRO A 81 -3.57 -10.18 -8.87
C PRO A 81 -3.43 -10.57 -10.35
N LEU A 82 -3.70 -9.62 -11.25
CA LEU A 82 -3.52 -9.76 -12.69
C LEU A 82 -2.04 -10.04 -13.03
N PRO A 83 -1.76 -10.84 -14.08
CA PRO A 83 -0.40 -11.21 -14.46
C PRO A 83 0.54 -10.01 -14.62
N GLU A 84 0.05 -8.93 -15.21
CA GLU A 84 0.82 -7.70 -15.39
C GLU A 84 1.14 -7.00 -14.06
N LEU A 85 0.19 -6.91 -13.14
CA LEU A 85 0.44 -6.32 -11.81
C LEU A 85 1.40 -7.19 -10.99
N ARG A 86 1.29 -8.51 -11.08
CA ARG A 86 2.28 -9.43 -10.49
C ARG A 86 3.66 -9.18 -11.07
N ARG A 87 3.78 -9.02 -12.40
CA ARG A 87 5.04 -8.69 -13.07
C ARG A 87 5.61 -7.36 -12.56
N PHE A 88 4.78 -6.34 -12.40
CA PHE A 88 5.24 -5.03 -11.91
C PHE A 88 5.80 -5.10 -10.49
N ARG A 89 5.11 -5.74 -9.54
CA ARG A 89 5.63 -5.96 -8.18
C ARG A 89 6.85 -6.88 -8.17
N GLY A 90 6.83 -7.94 -8.99
CA GLY A 90 7.91 -8.91 -9.10
C GLY A 90 9.24 -8.32 -9.58
N ARG A 91 9.25 -7.13 -10.20
CA ARG A 91 10.50 -6.40 -10.52
C ARG A 91 11.23 -5.90 -9.27
N TYR A 92 10.49 -5.67 -8.19
CA TYR A 92 11.02 -5.05 -6.97
C TYR A 92 11.08 -6.03 -5.78
N LEU A 93 10.30 -7.09 -5.81
CA LEU A 93 10.32 -8.16 -4.80
C LEU A 93 11.36 -9.23 -5.16
N LEU A 94 12.13 -9.66 -4.17
CA LEU A 94 13.10 -10.74 -4.31
C LEU A 94 12.39 -12.11 -4.28
N PRO A 95 13.03 -13.18 -4.81
CA PRO A 95 12.48 -14.53 -4.71
C PRO A 95 12.13 -14.90 -3.26
N GLY A 96 10.89 -15.35 -3.04
CA GLY A 96 10.37 -15.71 -1.72
C GLY A 96 9.72 -14.56 -0.94
N GLU A 97 9.88 -13.31 -1.37
CA GLU A 97 9.17 -12.18 -0.77
C GLU A 97 7.70 -12.17 -1.20
N LYS A 98 6.83 -11.83 -0.26
CA LYS A 98 5.38 -11.88 -0.45
C LYS A 98 4.83 -10.52 -0.87
N ALA A 99 3.93 -10.53 -1.86
CA ALA A 99 3.23 -9.34 -2.32
C ALA A 99 1.91 -9.11 -1.57
N SER A 100 1.44 -7.87 -1.50
CA SER A 100 0.15 -7.50 -0.91
C SER A 100 -1.02 -7.68 -1.89
N PHE A 101 -1.19 -8.87 -2.47
CA PHE A 101 -2.37 -9.19 -3.29
C PHE A 101 -3.42 -9.96 -2.47
N PRO A 102 -4.72 -9.82 -2.76
CA PRO A 102 -5.74 -10.66 -2.13
C PRO A 102 -5.53 -12.14 -2.42
N CYS A 103 -5.70 -13.00 -1.41
CA CYS A 103 -5.71 -14.44 -1.59
C CYS A 103 -6.99 -14.86 -2.32
N LEU A 104 -6.85 -15.38 -3.54
CA LEU A 104 -7.95 -15.89 -4.34
C LEU A 104 -7.95 -17.42 -4.35
N ASP A 105 -9.10 -18.03 -4.10
CA ASP A 105 -9.30 -19.47 -4.14
C ASP A 105 -10.56 -19.85 -4.97
N PRO A 106 -10.40 -20.36 -6.21
CA PRO A 106 -9.13 -20.69 -6.87
C PRO A 106 -8.34 -19.45 -7.31
N PRO A 107 -7.01 -19.56 -7.51
CA PRO A 107 -6.19 -18.47 -8.03
C PRO A 107 -6.59 -18.11 -9.47
N LEU A 108 -6.26 -16.88 -9.89
CA LEU A 108 -6.49 -16.46 -11.28
C LEU A 108 -5.63 -17.28 -12.25
N PRO A 109 -6.17 -17.62 -13.43
CA PRO A 109 -5.40 -18.25 -14.51
C PRO A 109 -4.30 -17.30 -15.03
N GLU A 110 -3.26 -17.89 -15.64
CA GLU A 110 -2.12 -17.12 -16.19
C GLU A 110 -2.51 -16.13 -17.29
N ASN A 111 -3.62 -16.37 -17.99
CA ASN A 111 -4.14 -15.45 -19.01
C ASN A 111 -4.86 -14.22 -18.40
N GLY A 112 -5.02 -14.17 -17.07
CA GLY A 112 -5.63 -13.04 -16.37
C GLY A 112 -7.14 -12.90 -16.51
N VAL A 113 -7.82 -13.90 -17.08
CA VAL A 113 -9.30 -13.90 -17.19
C VAL A 113 -9.91 -13.96 -15.78
N LEU A 114 -10.80 -13.01 -15.48
CA LEU A 114 -11.40 -12.87 -14.16
C LEU A 114 -12.47 -13.93 -13.87
N GLY A 115 -13.34 -14.22 -14.85
CA GLY A 115 -14.43 -15.19 -14.68
C GLY A 115 -15.27 -14.88 -13.44
N ASP A 116 -15.41 -15.86 -12.55
CA ASP A 116 -16.15 -15.71 -11.27
C ASP A 116 -15.60 -14.59 -10.37
N TRP A 117 -14.41 -14.04 -10.63
CA TRP A 117 -13.82 -12.93 -9.87
C TRP A 117 -14.16 -11.54 -10.41
N GLU A 118 -14.93 -11.42 -11.50
CA GLU A 118 -15.31 -10.12 -12.09
C GLU A 118 -15.99 -9.18 -11.09
N PHE A 119 -16.68 -9.73 -10.09
CA PHE A 119 -17.32 -8.93 -9.04
C PHE A 119 -16.37 -8.07 -8.22
N LEU A 120 -15.08 -8.42 -8.16
CA LEU A 120 -14.08 -7.63 -7.43
C LEU A 120 -14.00 -6.20 -7.99
N LEU A 121 -14.22 -6.02 -9.30
CA LEU A 121 -14.30 -4.71 -9.94
C LEU A 121 -15.45 -3.87 -9.35
N GLN A 122 -16.61 -4.49 -9.15
CA GLN A 122 -17.80 -3.84 -8.58
C GLN A 122 -17.60 -3.47 -7.10
N LEU A 123 -16.76 -4.23 -6.39
CA LEU A 123 -16.36 -3.92 -5.02
C LEU A 123 -15.21 -2.90 -4.91
N GLY A 124 -14.77 -2.36 -6.05
CA GLY A 124 -13.75 -1.31 -6.12
C GLY A 124 -12.31 -1.81 -6.06
N CYS A 125 -12.07 -3.10 -6.29
CA CYS A 125 -10.73 -3.64 -6.44
C CYS A 125 -10.08 -3.06 -7.71
N GLN A 126 -8.83 -2.62 -7.61
CA GLN A 126 -8.12 -1.95 -8.69
C GLN A 126 -7.52 -2.94 -9.69
N THR A 127 -7.41 -2.54 -10.96
CA THR A 127 -6.79 -3.34 -12.04
C THR A 127 -5.56 -2.71 -12.66
N ALA A 128 -5.27 -1.45 -12.33
CA ALA A 128 -4.15 -0.68 -12.88
C ALA A 128 -3.16 -0.28 -11.77
N PRO A 129 -1.86 -0.12 -12.09
CA PRO A 129 -0.85 0.31 -11.14
C PRO A 129 -0.92 1.84 -10.94
N ASP A 130 -1.72 2.28 -9.99
CA ASP A 130 -1.80 3.68 -9.61
C ASP A 130 -0.70 4.08 -8.60
N ILE A 131 -0.71 5.33 -8.14
CA ILE A 131 0.27 5.79 -7.14
C ILE A 131 0.24 4.96 -5.84
N TYR A 132 -0.94 4.50 -5.44
CA TYR A 132 -1.10 3.69 -4.24
C TYR A 132 -0.48 2.30 -4.42
N PHE A 133 -0.53 1.74 -5.63
CA PHE A 133 0.11 0.47 -5.97
C PHE A 133 1.62 0.53 -5.73
N TRP A 134 2.27 1.61 -6.19
CA TRP A 134 3.71 1.78 -6.04
C TRP A 134 4.14 2.05 -4.59
N VAL A 135 3.36 2.86 -3.85
CA VAL A 135 3.57 3.07 -2.41
C VAL A 135 3.33 1.77 -1.62
N SER A 136 2.33 0.96 -2.01
CA SER A 136 2.10 -0.36 -1.43
C SER A 136 3.24 -1.32 -1.73
N THR A 137 3.87 -1.23 -2.90
CA THR A 137 5.05 -2.03 -3.26
C THR A 137 6.25 -1.69 -2.35
N LEU A 138 6.45 -0.41 -2.00
CA LEU A 138 7.44 -0.04 -0.97
C LEU A 138 7.11 -0.64 0.40
N SER A 139 5.83 -0.70 0.74
CA SER A 139 5.36 -1.32 1.99
C SER A 139 5.64 -2.82 2.00
N ASP A 140 5.46 -3.50 0.86
CA ASP A 140 5.82 -4.91 0.71
C ASP A 140 7.33 -5.13 0.91
N ILE A 141 8.19 -4.31 0.28
CA ILE A 141 9.64 -4.41 0.49
C ILE A 141 9.97 -4.26 1.97
N LYS A 142 9.39 -3.24 2.63
CA LYS A 142 9.60 -3.00 4.05
C LYS A 142 9.19 -4.21 4.89
N PHE A 143 7.98 -4.71 4.66
CA PHE A 143 7.42 -5.88 5.36
C PHE A 143 8.34 -7.10 5.23
N ASN A 144 8.86 -7.36 4.03
CA ASN A 144 9.75 -8.49 3.78
C ASN A 144 11.18 -8.27 4.28
N SER A 145 11.62 -7.02 4.45
CA SER A 145 13.01 -6.70 4.79
C SER A 145 13.41 -6.90 6.25
N GLN A 146 12.48 -7.27 7.15
CA GLN A 146 12.71 -7.44 8.59
C GLN A 146 13.63 -6.34 9.16
N ASP A 147 14.90 -6.67 9.45
CA ASP A 147 15.90 -5.77 10.03
C ASP A 147 16.95 -5.28 9.01
N LYS A 148 17.09 -5.92 7.84
CA LYS A 148 18.13 -5.58 6.86
C LYS A 148 17.59 -5.61 5.43
N ILE A 149 17.70 -4.48 4.76
CA ILE A 149 17.31 -4.37 3.37
C ILE A 149 18.39 -4.94 2.48
N THR A 150 18.10 -6.12 1.93
CA THR A 150 18.84 -6.67 0.80
C THR A 150 18.50 -5.89 -0.47
N SER A 151 19.52 -5.55 -1.25
CA SER A 151 19.41 -4.82 -2.53
C SER A 151 18.65 -3.48 -2.42
N PRO A 152 19.13 -2.50 -1.64
CA PRO A 152 18.42 -1.24 -1.42
C PRO A 152 18.25 -0.39 -2.69
N GLN A 153 18.99 -0.70 -3.76
CA GLN A 153 18.77 -0.21 -5.13
C GLN A 153 17.30 -0.30 -5.56
N ARG A 154 16.55 -1.34 -5.18
CA ARG A 154 15.11 -1.45 -5.52
C ARG A 154 14.24 -0.39 -4.86
N VAL A 155 14.63 0.09 -3.68
CA VAL A 155 13.96 1.21 -2.99
C VAL A 155 14.29 2.53 -3.69
N LYS A 156 15.56 2.72 -4.09
CA LYS A 156 16.00 3.84 -4.92
C LYS A 156 15.13 3.97 -6.18
N ASP A 157 14.98 2.87 -6.91
CA ASP A 157 14.26 2.85 -8.18
C ASP A 157 12.77 3.17 -8.01
N LEU A 158 12.16 2.71 -6.91
CA LEU A 158 10.78 3.10 -6.57
C LEU A 158 10.67 4.57 -6.18
N TYR A 159 11.64 5.15 -5.48
CA TYR A 159 11.61 6.58 -5.16
C TYR A 159 11.71 7.43 -6.42
N LEU A 160 12.60 7.05 -7.34
CA LEU A 160 12.73 7.70 -8.64
C LEU A 160 11.42 7.59 -9.45
N LEU A 161 10.80 6.40 -9.49
CA LEU A 161 9.51 6.20 -10.16
C LEU A 161 8.40 7.07 -9.55
N LEU A 162 8.29 7.11 -8.22
CA LEU A 162 7.29 7.94 -7.54
C LEU A 162 7.50 9.43 -7.84
N TYR A 163 8.76 9.87 -7.92
CA TYR A 163 9.07 11.23 -8.29
C TYR A 163 8.75 11.54 -9.76
N GLU A 164 9.01 10.60 -10.67
CA GLU A 164 8.61 10.71 -12.08
C GLU A 164 7.09 10.86 -12.23
N ILE A 165 6.30 10.03 -11.53
CA ILE A 165 4.84 10.13 -11.51
C ILE A 165 4.38 11.50 -10.98
N TYR A 166 5.06 12.03 -9.96
CA TYR A 166 4.80 13.36 -9.44
C TYR A 166 5.09 14.44 -10.49
N LEU A 167 6.23 14.38 -11.17
CA LEU A 167 6.61 15.33 -12.23
C LEU A 167 5.60 15.32 -13.38
N GLN A 168 5.17 14.14 -13.83
CA GLN A 168 4.17 14.01 -14.89
C GLN A 168 2.82 14.65 -14.53
N ALA A 169 2.48 14.73 -13.23
CA ALA A 169 1.26 15.37 -12.77
C ALA A 169 1.38 16.89 -12.56
N MET A 170 2.61 17.44 -12.50
CA MET A 170 2.82 18.90 -12.46
C MET A 170 2.37 19.57 -13.75
N ASP A 171 2.52 18.88 -14.88
CA ASP A 171 2.15 19.41 -16.19
C ASP A 171 0.61 19.55 -16.38
N GLY A 172 -0.19 19.13 -15.39
CA GLY A 172 -1.67 19.12 -15.41
C GLY A 172 -2.39 20.07 -14.43
N ASN A 173 -1.71 21.07 -13.86
CA ASN A 173 -2.22 22.16 -12.98
C ASN A 173 -2.92 21.80 -11.64
N GLU A 174 -3.54 20.63 -11.45
CA GLU A 174 -4.17 20.22 -10.17
C GLU A 174 -3.74 18.83 -9.65
N GLY A 175 -3.19 17.97 -10.51
CA GLY A 175 -2.82 16.59 -10.17
C GLY A 175 -1.67 16.49 -9.17
N GLU A 176 -0.70 17.39 -9.26
CA GLU A 176 0.53 17.38 -8.47
C GLU A 176 0.28 17.37 -6.95
N LYS A 177 -0.43 18.37 -6.42
CA LYS A 177 -0.65 18.52 -4.97
C LYS A 177 -1.34 17.29 -4.39
N LYS A 178 -2.25 16.70 -5.16
CA LYS A 178 -2.96 15.48 -4.79
C LYS A 178 -2.01 14.28 -4.74
N ILE A 179 -1.19 14.09 -5.77
CA ILE A 179 -0.18 13.02 -5.79
C ILE A 179 0.84 13.18 -4.66
N ALA A 180 1.39 14.38 -4.47
CA ALA A 180 2.36 14.65 -3.43
C ALA A 180 1.80 14.38 -2.03
N SER A 181 0.55 14.80 -1.78
CA SER A 181 -0.17 14.52 -0.54
C SER A 181 -0.34 13.02 -0.29
N TYR A 182 -0.68 12.25 -1.32
CA TYR A 182 -0.80 10.79 -1.18
C TYR A 182 0.51 10.09 -0.92
N ILE A 183 1.57 10.46 -1.64
CA ILE A 183 2.91 9.92 -1.40
C ILE A 183 3.33 10.22 0.03
N ARG A 184 3.21 11.48 0.47
CA ARG A 184 3.57 11.88 1.84
C ARG A 184 2.77 11.13 2.89
N TYR A 185 1.45 11.04 2.72
CA TYR A 185 0.59 10.29 3.63
C TYR A 185 1.02 8.81 3.73
N GLY A 186 1.32 8.18 2.59
CA GLY A 186 1.82 6.81 2.55
C GLY A 186 3.16 6.64 3.26
N PHE A 187 4.11 7.55 3.01
CA PHE A 187 5.43 7.52 3.61
C PHE A 187 5.39 7.75 5.13
N THR A 188 4.64 8.74 5.61
CA THR A 188 4.46 9.00 7.04
C THR A 188 3.77 7.82 7.72
N ARG A 189 2.65 7.35 7.17
CA ARG A 189 1.89 6.24 7.77
C ARG A 189 2.66 4.92 7.78
N GLY A 190 3.36 4.61 6.69
CA GLY A 190 4.11 3.37 6.54
C GLY A 190 5.54 3.45 7.08
N SER A 191 6.02 4.63 7.48
CA SER A 191 7.44 4.90 7.77
C SER A 191 8.33 4.32 6.66
N LEU A 192 8.07 4.78 5.44
CA LEU A 192 8.66 4.27 4.20
C LEU A 192 9.86 5.09 3.74
N LEU A 193 10.45 5.94 4.60
CA LEU A 193 11.68 6.67 4.30
C LEU A 193 12.89 5.81 4.69
N LEU A 194 13.70 5.38 3.74
CA LEU A 194 14.87 4.56 4.00
C LEU A 194 16.11 5.44 4.22
N GLN A 195 16.67 5.35 5.42
CA GLN A 195 17.88 6.04 5.87
C GLN A 195 19.01 5.04 6.12
N SER A 196 20.22 5.51 6.42
CA SER A 196 21.36 4.64 6.75
C SER A 196 21.11 3.78 7.99
N GLN A 197 20.24 4.22 8.91
CA GLN A 197 19.85 3.48 10.10
C GLN A 197 18.59 2.61 9.90
N GLY A 198 18.10 2.46 8.67
CA GLY A 198 16.91 1.67 8.33
C GLY A 198 15.68 2.52 7.99
N TRP A 199 14.51 1.89 8.04
CA TRP A 199 13.23 2.55 7.75
C TRP A 199 12.85 3.58 8.81
N GLY A 200 12.39 4.74 8.38
CA GLY A 200 12.07 5.88 9.21
C GLY A 200 10.81 6.62 8.75
N ASN A 201 10.36 7.53 9.61
CA ASN A 201 9.24 8.41 9.33
C ASN A 201 9.76 9.77 8.80
N PRO A 202 9.25 10.28 7.66
CA PRO A 202 9.59 11.61 7.17
C PRO A 202 9.43 12.73 8.20
N ASP A 203 8.37 12.71 9.02
CA ASP A 203 8.10 13.77 10.01
C ASP A 203 9.19 13.85 11.09
N LEU A 204 9.90 12.74 11.31
CA LEU A 204 11.01 12.59 12.25
C LEU A 204 12.37 12.64 11.55
N SER A 205 12.43 13.25 10.36
CA SER A 205 13.63 13.28 9.53
C SER A 205 13.92 14.67 8.98
N PHE A 206 15.21 14.93 8.77
CA PHE A 206 15.72 16.05 7.99
C PHE A 206 16.25 15.53 6.65
N ARG A 207 16.30 16.41 5.66
CA ARG A 207 17.00 16.11 4.41
C ARG A 207 18.49 16.11 4.66
N TYR A 208 19.05 17.24 5.09
CA TYR A 208 20.43 17.37 5.57
C TYR A 208 20.46 17.79 7.04
N GLY A 209 21.23 17.11 7.87
CA GLY A 209 21.52 17.53 9.24
C GLY A 209 22.75 16.82 9.84
N PRO A 210 23.27 17.31 10.97
CA PRO A 210 24.35 16.65 11.72
C PRO A 210 24.04 15.18 12.04
N GLU A 211 25.07 14.35 12.02
CA GLU A 211 24.95 12.97 12.50
C GLU A 211 24.71 12.96 14.02
N GLY A 212 23.91 11.99 14.50
CA GLY A 212 23.68 11.80 15.93
C GLY A 212 22.66 12.74 16.58
N MET A 213 21.88 13.50 15.83
CA MET A 213 20.74 14.25 16.39
C MET A 213 19.70 13.30 17.02
N TYR A 214 19.17 13.65 18.20
CA TYR A 214 18.20 12.82 18.91
C TYR A 214 16.77 13.04 18.43
N SER A 215 16.38 14.26 18.06
CA SER A 215 15.00 14.58 17.71
C SER A 215 14.62 14.07 16.32
N LYS A 216 15.51 14.18 15.34
CA LYS A 216 15.28 13.78 13.94
C LYS A 216 16.56 13.26 13.29
N LYS A 217 16.39 12.35 12.34
CA LYS A 217 17.50 11.70 11.62
C LYS A 217 17.78 12.37 10.28
N SER A 218 19.05 12.46 9.89
CA SER A 218 19.43 12.92 8.54
C SER A 218 19.16 11.83 7.51
N SER A 219 18.56 12.22 6.38
CA SER A 219 18.23 11.32 5.26
C SER A 219 19.23 11.38 4.12
N MET A 220 20.12 12.38 4.15
CA MET A 220 21.23 12.56 3.22
C MET A 220 22.57 12.56 3.98
N PRO A 221 23.67 12.08 3.35
CA PRO A 221 23.72 11.46 2.03
C PRO A 221 22.97 10.12 1.97
N LEU A 222 22.61 9.69 0.75
CA LEU A 222 21.95 8.40 0.55
C LEU A 222 22.85 7.25 1.03
N PRO A 223 22.29 6.13 1.52
CA PRO A 223 23.09 4.99 1.93
C PRO A 223 23.96 4.48 0.78
N ALA A 224 25.25 4.23 1.02
CA ALA A 224 26.20 3.83 -0.03
C ALA A 224 25.74 2.61 -0.85
N GLY A 225 25.06 1.65 -0.21
CA GLY A 225 24.52 0.46 -0.88
C GLY A 225 23.45 0.73 -1.95
N TRP A 226 22.93 1.97 -2.03
CA TRP A 226 22.01 2.37 -3.09
C TRP A 226 22.70 2.49 -4.44
N ASN A 227 24.04 2.60 -4.51
CA ASN A 227 24.78 2.77 -5.77
C ASN A 227 24.18 3.85 -6.69
N ALA A 228 23.70 4.94 -6.09
CA ALA A 228 23.06 6.03 -6.82
C ALA A 228 24.11 6.86 -7.56
N THR A 229 23.87 7.10 -8.85
CA THR A 229 24.63 8.08 -9.62
C THR A 229 24.41 9.50 -9.06
N PRO A 230 25.28 10.47 -9.39
CA PRO A 230 25.07 11.86 -8.97
C PRO A 230 23.73 12.45 -9.43
N SER A 231 23.29 12.11 -10.65
CA SER A 231 22.00 12.56 -11.18
C SER A 231 20.82 11.96 -10.42
N GLU A 232 20.83 10.65 -10.15
CA GLU A 232 19.80 9.98 -9.35
C GLU A 232 19.75 10.53 -7.92
N SER A 233 20.92 10.75 -7.30
CA SER A 233 21.01 11.35 -5.96
C SER A 233 20.38 12.74 -5.92
N ASN A 234 20.59 13.54 -6.97
CA ASN A 234 19.96 14.86 -7.10
C ASN A 234 18.43 14.76 -7.25
N LEU A 235 17.93 13.81 -8.03
CA LEU A 235 16.48 13.57 -8.18
C LEU A 235 15.86 13.15 -6.86
N ILE A 236 16.50 12.27 -6.09
CA ILE A 236 16.01 11.85 -4.78
C ILE A 236 16.06 13.00 -3.78
N ALA A 237 17.11 13.83 -3.81
CA ALA A 237 17.19 15.02 -2.97
C ALA A 237 16.07 16.04 -3.29
N ARG A 238 15.64 16.11 -4.55
CA ARG A 238 14.46 16.88 -4.96
C ARG A 238 13.17 16.24 -4.52
N PHE A 239 13.00 14.93 -4.70
CA PHE A 239 11.85 14.17 -4.17
C PHE A 239 11.65 14.41 -2.66
N TYR A 240 12.73 14.31 -1.87
CA TYR A 240 12.70 14.59 -0.44
C TYR A 240 12.25 16.01 -0.11
N LYS A 241 12.70 17.00 -0.87
CA LYS A 241 12.37 18.41 -0.65
C LYS A 241 10.97 18.79 -1.14
N GLU A 242 10.62 18.40 -2.35
CA GLU A 242 9.43 18.85 -3.08
C GLU A 242 8.20 18.02 -2.68
N VAL A 243 8.36 16.70 -2.52
CA VAL A 243 7.24 15.78 -2.23
C VAL A 243 7.10 15.50 -0.74
N LEU A 244 8.18 15.04 -0.10
CA LEU A 244 8.18 14.68 1.33
C LEU A 244 8.31 15.90 2.25
N LEU A 245 8.68 17.07 1.73
CA LEU A 245 8.91 18.32 2.48
C LEU A 245 9.93 18.18 3.61
N LEU A 246 10.97 17.38 3.39
CA LEU A 246 12.07 17.29 4.34
C LEU A 246 12.85 18.61 4.36
N GLU A 247 13.01 19.15 5.56
CA GLU A 247 13.75 20.40 5.78
C GLU A 247 15.26 20.17 5.86
N ASP A 248 16.02 21.20 5.49
CA ASP A 248 17.47 21.26 5.74
C ASP A 248 17.72 21.90 7.11
N VAL A 249 18.55 21.27 7.95
CA VAL A 249 19.01 21.89 9.19
C VAL A 249 19.97 23.02 8.85
N THR A 250 19.41 24.23 8.78
CA THR A 250 20.15 25.46 8.43
C THR A 250 20.26 26.43 9.60
N LYS A 251 19.50 26.19 10.70
CA LYS A 251 19.41 27.11 11.84
C LYS A 251 20.15 26.58 13.06
N TYR A 252 21.05 27.42 13.59
CA TYR A 252 21.80 27.16 14.83
C TYR A 252 20.89 26.86 16.04
N SER A 253 19.67 27.42 16.06
CA SER A 253 18.70 27.18 17.14
C SER A 253 18.29 25.71 17.28
N ILE A 254 18.15 24.98 16.17
CA ILE A 254 17.81 23.54 16.17
C ILE A 254 18.97 22.74 16.79
N ILE A 255 20.20 23.11 16.47
CA ILE A 255 21.41 22.49 17.03
C ILE A 255 21.51 22.76 18.54
N LEU A 256 21.19 23.98 18.98
CA LEU A 256 21.16 24.32 20.41
C LEU A 256 20.10 23.54 21.20
N GLU A 257 18.92 23.32 20.62
CA GLU A 257 17.86 22.51 21.24
C GLU A 257 18.28 21.04 21.39
N GLU A 258 18.93 20.46 20.39
CA GLU A 258 19.53 19.13 20.49
C GLU A 258 20.58 19.03 21.59
N LEU A 259 21.48 20.01 21.69
CA LEU A 259 22.51 20.03 22.74
C LEU A 259 21.89 20.10 24.14
N LYS A 260 20.74 20.75 24.31
CA LYS A 260 19.99 20.74 25.58
C LYS A 260 19.43 19.36 25.89
N LEU A 261 18.87 18.66 24.91
CA LEU A 261 18.37 17.28 25.06
C LEU A 261 19.49 16.30 25.47
N TYR A 262 20.69 16.49 24.91
CA TYR A 262 21.89 15.73 25.30
C TYR A 262 22.30 15.93 26.76
N ARG A 263 22.11 17.13 27.34
CA ARG A 263 22.51 17.44 28.72
C ARG A 263 21.54 16.94 29.79
N THR A 264 20.33 16.54 29.41
CA THR A 264 19.28 16.05 30.31
C THR A 264 19.23 14.52 30.45
N LYS A 265 20.17 13.80 29.84
CA LYS A 265 20.42 12.36 30.05
C LYS A 265 21.76 12.18 30.74
#